data_AF-A0A3M2XEV4-F1
#
_entry.id   AF-A0A3M2XEV4-F1
#
_cell.length_a   1.000
_cell.length_b   1.000
_cell.length_c   1.000
_cell.angle_alpha   90.00
_cell.angle_beta   90.00
_cell.angle_gamma   90.00
#
_symmetry.space_group_name_H-M   'P 1'
#
loop_
_entity.id
_entity.type
_entity.pdbx_description
1 polymer ?
#
loop_
_entity_poly.entity_id
_entity_poly.type
_entity_poly.pdbx_seq_one_letter_code
_entity_poly.pdbx_strand_id
1 'polypeptide(L)'
;MLLAIGEPELVDTSANSRLSRIFSNKVIRRYPAFADFHGMEECIDQIVSYFRHAAQGLEEKKQILYLLGPVGGGKSSLAEKLKQLIEKVPFYAIKGSPVFESPLGLFNASEDGAILEEDFGIPRRYLSTIMSP
;
A
#
# COMPACT_ATOMS: atom_id res chain seq x y z
N MET A 1 4.00 3.27 -0.72
CA MET A 1 3.75 1.90 -0.21
C MET A 1 4.01 0.83 -1.26
N LEU A 2 3.21 0.70 -2.33
CA LEU A 2 3.39 -0.36 -3.35
C LEU A 2 4.81 -0.39 -3.96
N LEU A 3 5.39 0.78 -4.24
CA LEU A 3 6.78 0.91 -4.70
C LEU A 3 7.80 0.28 -3.74
N ALA A 4 7.59 0.39 -2.43
CA ALA A 4 8.49 -0.19 -1.43
C ALA A 4 8.30 -1.70 -1.24
N ILE A 5 7.07 -2.19 -1.45
CA ILE A 5 6.76 -3.62 -1.42
C ILE A 5 7.39 -4.34 -2.62
N GLY A 6 7.32 -3.72 -3.80
CA GLY A 6 7.82 -4.29 -5.05
C GLY A 6 6.87 -5.30 -5.69
N GLU A 7 7.36 -5.97 -6.72
CA GLU A 7 6.60 -6.96 -7.49
C GLU A 7 6.64 -8.35 -6.83
N PRO A 8 5.56 -9.15 -6.97
CA PRO A 8 5.53 -10.52 -6.48
C PRO A 8 6.25 -11.50 -7.41
N GLU A 9 6.86 -12.51 -6.81
CA GLU A 9 7.25 -13.74 -7.46
C GLU A 9 6.07 -14.73 -7.43
N LEU A 10 5.75 -15.34 -8.57
CA LEU A 10 4.75 -16.40 -8.66
C LEU A 10 5.40 -17.74 -8.31
N VAL A 11 4.88 -18.39 -7.28
CA VAL A 11 5.40 -19.68 -6.79
C VAL A 11 4.34 -20.76 -7.01
N ASP A 12 4.63 -21.71 -7.89
CA ASP A 12 3.84 -22.93 -8.02
C ASP A 12 4.16 -23.88 -6.86
N THR A 13 3.19 -24.04 -5.96
CA THR A 13 3.39 -24.86 -4.75
C THR A 13 3.29 -26.36 -5.02
N SER A 14 2.77 -26.78 -6.18
CA SER A 14 2.68 -28.21 -6.55
C SER A 14 4.06 -28.85 -6.74
N ALA A 15 5.05 -28.07 -7.18
CA ALA A 15 6.43 -28.51 -7.36
C ALA A 15 7.19 -28.73 -6.04
N ASN A 16 6.61 -28.36 -4.89
CA ASN A 16 7.26 -28.46 -3.58
C ASN A 16 6.36 -29.20 -2.58
N SER A 17 6.79 -30.36 -2.10
CA SER A 17 5.98 -31.22 -1.21
C SER A 17 5.57 -30.57 0.12
N ARG A 18 6.32 -29.57 0.62
CA ARG A 18 5.95 -28.82 1.83
C ARG A 18 4.93 -27.73 1.51
N LEU A 19 5.17 -26.94 0.48
CA LEU A 19 4.27 -25.84 0.09
C LEU A 19 2.94 -26.37 -0.45
N SER A 20 2.97 -27.48 -1.19
CA SER A 20 1.82 -28.22 -1.70
C SER A 20 0.81 -28.52 -0.59
N ARG A 21 1.28 -29.00 0.57
CA ARG A 21 0.43 -29.32 1.73
C ARG A 21 -0.15 -28.09 2.41
N ILE A 22 0.60 -26.99 2.44
CA ILE A 22 0.19 -25.74 3.10
C ILE A 22 -0.82 -24.97 2.25
N PHE A 23 -0.55 -24.86 0.95
CA PHE A 23 -1.30 -24.02 0.01
C PHE A 23 -2.15 -24.82 -0.97
N SER A 24 -2.31 -26.13 -0.76
CA SER A 24 -3.16 -27.01 -1.56
C SER A 24 -2.86 -26.95 -3.07
N ASN A 25 -1.58 -27.02 -3.44
CA ASN A 25 -1.10 -26.95 -4.83
C ASN A 25 -1.47 -25.66 -5.60
N LYS A 26 -1.85 -24.58 -4.92
CA LYS A 26 -2.13 -23.29 -5.57
C LYS A 26 -0.85 -22.61 -6.04
N VAL A 27 -0.96 -21.74 -7.05
CA VAL A 27 0.06 -20.74 -7.34
C VAL A 27 -0.16 -19.56 -6.39
N ILE A 28 0.89 -19.18 -5.65
CA ILE A 28 0.84 -18.07 -4.69
C ILE A 28 1.75 -16.93 -5.14
N ARG A 29 1.44 -15.72 -4.67
CA ARG A 29 2.30 -14.54 -4.83
C ARG A 29 3.16 -14.39 -3.59
N ARG A 30 4.49 -14.39 -3.77
CA ARG A 30 5.44 -14.09 -2.69
C ARG A 30 6.12 -12.76 -2.96
N TYR A 31 6.11 -11.87 -1.98
CA TYR A 31 6.73 -10.56 -2.08
C TYR A 31 8.08 -10.58 -1.37
N PRO A 32 9.22 -10.29 -2.04
CA PRO A 32 10.54 -10.32 -1.41
C PRO A 32 10.67 -9.41 -0.19
N ALA A 33 9.93 -8.29 -0.19
CA ALA A 33 9.84 -7.40 0.97
C ALA A 33 9.35 -8.10 2.24
N PHE A 34 8.66 -9.24 2.15
CA PHE A 34 8.13 -10.01 3.27
C PHE A 34 8.73 -11.43 3.35
N ALA A 35 9.97 -11.64 2.86
CA ALA A 35 10.60 -12.97 2.82
C ALA A 35 10.69 -13.67 4.20
N ASP A 36 10.78 -12.90 5.28
CA ASP A 36 10.85 -13.41 6.67
C ASP A 36 9.49 -13.86 7.24
N PHE A 37 8.39 -13.63 6.51
CA PHE A 37 7.03 -13.97 6.93
C PHE A 37 6.58 -15.28 6.28
N HIS A 38 6.88 -16.40 6.94
CA HIS A 38 6.52 -17.72 6.46
C HIS A 38 5.10 -18.13 6.86
N GLY A 39 4.33 -18.67 5.91
CA GLY A 39 2.95 -19.10 6.13
C GLY A 39 1.91 -17.97 6.13
N MET A 40 2.35 -16.74 5.84
CA MET A 40 1.48 -15.56 5.76
C MET A 40 1.32 -15.05 4.32
N GLU A 41 1.79 -15.80 3.32
CA GLU A 41 1.85 -15.38 1.92
C GLU A 41 0.48 -14.94 1.38
N GLU A 42 -0.59 -15.71 1.62
CA GLU A 42 -1.96 -15.34 1.21
C GLU A 42 -2.45 -14.07 1.94
N CYS A 43 -2.18 -13.93 3.24
CA CYS A 43 -2.55 -12.74 4.01
C CYS A 43 -1.80 -11.49 3.52
N ILE A 44 -0.51 -11.63 3.22
CA ILE A 44 0.30 -10.55 2.65
C ILE A 44 -0.25 -10.15 1.30
N ASP A 45 -0.60 -11.10 0.42
CA ASP A 45 -1.17 -10.80 -0.88
C ASP A 45 -2.49 -10.03 -0.77
N GLN A 46 -3.34 -10.38 0.19
CA GLN A 46 -4.57 -9.61 0.49
C GLN A 46 -4.26 -8.17 0.93
N ILE A 47 -3.27 -7.96 1.80
CA ILE A 47 -2.84 -6.63 2.23
C ILE A 47 -2.27 -5.82 1.06
N VAL A 48 -1.46 -6.44 0.19
CA VAL A 48 -0.93 -5.78 -1.00
C VAL A 48 -2.06 -5.42 -1.96
N SER A 49 -3.04 -6.32 -2.14
CA SER A 49 -4.23 -6.06 -2.96
C SER A 49 -5.04 -4.89 -2.41
N TYR A 50 -5.23 -4.83 -1.09
CA TYR A 50 -5.87 -3.69 -0.41
C TYR A 50 -5.19 -2.37 -0.75
N PHE A 51 -3.86 -2.30 -0.64
CA PHE A 51 -3.11 -1.09 -1.00
C PHE A 51 -3.17 -0.77 -2.50
N ARG A 52 -3.19 -1.80 -3.35
CA ARG A 52 -3.32 -1.63 -4.81
C ARG A 52 -4.66 -1.00 -5.17
N HIS A 53 -5.75 -1.51 -4.61
CA HIS A 53 -7.09 -0.97 -4.84
C HIS A 53 -7.25 0.44 -4.26
N ALA A 54 -6.73 0.68 -3.04
CA ALA A 54 -6.74 2.00 -2.43
C ALA A 54 -5.98 3.04 -3.28
N ALA A 55 -4.83 2.65 -3.86
CA ALA A 55 -4.05 3.52 -4.74
C ALA A 55 -4.77 3.86 -6.07
N GLN A 56 -5.70 3.00 -6.51
CA GLN A 56 -6.57 3.23 -7.66
C GLN A 56 -7.79 4.09 -7.34
N GLY A 57 -7.98 4.49 -6.08
CA GLY A 57 -9.12 5.28 -5.63
C GLY A 57 -10.40 4.47 -5.42
N LEU A 58 -10.28 3.14 -5.28
CA LEU A 58 -11.39 2.26 -4.94
C LEU A 58 -11.82 2.39 -3.46
N GLU A 59 -12.83 1.63 -3.06
CA GLU A 59 -13.47 1.76 -1.74
C GLU A 59 -12.52 1.55 -0.57
N GLU A 60 -11.48 0.72 -0.74
CA GLU A 60 -10.42 0.47 0.23
C GLU A 60 -9.72 1.75 0.70
N LYS A 61 -9.72 2.83 -0.11
CA LYS A 61 -9.19 4.14 0.29
C LYS A 61 -9.88 4.71 1.53
N LYS A 62 -11.15 4.36 1.76
CA LYS A 62 -11.98 4.86 2.88
C LYS A 62 -12.05 3.88 4.05
N GLN A 63 -11.40 2.72 3.94
CA GLN A 63 -11.47 1.66 4.93
C GLN A 63 -10.27 1.70 5.88
N ILE A 64 -10.38 0.96 6.99
CA ILE A 64 -9.30 0.77 7.95
C ILE A 64 -8.82 -0.67 7.85
N LEU A 65 -7.51 -0.86 7.64
CA LEU A 65 -6.90 -2.18 7.65
C LEU A 65 -6.82 -2.70 9.10
N TYR A 66 -7.57 -3.75 9.40
CA TYR A 66 -7.60 -4.38 10.73
C TYR A 66 -6.94 -5.75 10.71
N LEU A 67 -5.85 -5.93 11.46
CA LEU A 67 -5.14 -7.20 11.59
C LEU A 67 -5.74 -8.02 12.73
N LEU A 68 -6.57 -9.01 12.41
CA LEU A 68 -7.20 -9.92 13.37
C LEU A 68 -6.49 -11.28 13.40
N GLY A 69 -6.28 -11.84 14.60
CA GLY A 69 -5.71 -13.18 14.76
C GLY A 69 -5.27 -13.49 16.20
N PRO A 70 -4.88 -14.74 16.51
CA PRO A 70 -4.48 -15.17 17.84
C PRO A 70 -3.23 -14.45 18.35
N VAL A 71 -3.04 -14.42 19.66
CA VAL A 71 -1.82 -13.89 20.29
C VAL A 71 -0.60 -14.66 19.76
N GLY A 72 0.50 -13.96 19.47
CA GLY A 72 1.71 -14.56 18.90
C GLY A 72 1.68 -14.79 17.37
N GLY A 73 0.57 -14.54 16.67
CA GLY A 73 0.46 -14.73 15.22
C GLY A 73 1.20 -13.71 14.33
N GLY A 74 2.27 -13.07 14.82
CA GLY A 74 3.10 -12.16 14.02
C GLY A 74 2.49 -10.82 13.61
N LYS A 75 1.28 -10.47 14.09
CA LYS A 75 0.56 -9.23 13.73
C LYS A 75 1.38 -7.95 13.95
N SER A 76 2.01 -7.82 15.12
CA SER A 76 2.83 -6.66 15.44
C SER A 76 4.08 -6.58 14.56
N SER A 77 4.70 -7.73 14.27
CA SER A 77 5.84 -7.81 13.35
C SER A 77 5.46 -7.39 11.94
N LEU A 78 4.27 -7.81 11.47
CA LEU A 78 3.75 -7.40 10.16
C LEU A 78 3.47 -5.90 10.11
N ALA A 79 2.83 -5.35 11.14
CA ALA A 79 2.57 -3.91 11.24
C ALA A 79 3.88 -3.09 11.22
N GLU A 80 4.90 -3.52 11.96
CA GLU A 80 6.21 -2.87 11.96
C GLU A 80 6.88 -2.97 10.58
N LYS A 81 6.77 -4.12 9.90
CA LYS A 81 7.28 -4.27 8.54
C LYS A 81 6.59 -3.33 7.56
N LEU A 82 5.26 -3.20 7.65
CA LEU A 82 4.50 -2.27 6.82
C LEU A 82 4.96 -0.82 7.07
N LYS A 83 5.16 -0.44 8.33
CA LYS A 83 5.70 0.88 8.70
C LYS A 83 7.08 1.13 8.07
N GLN A 84 8.02 0.19 8.23
CA GLN A 84 9.36 0.28 7.61
C GLN A 84 9.29 0.44 6.08
N LEU A 85 8.34 -0.21 5.42
CA LEU A 85 8.16 -0.08 3.97
C LEU A 85 7.57 1.29 3.59
N ILE A 86 6.66 1.83 4.39
CA ILE A 86 6.11 3.18 4.17
C ILE A 86 7.22 4.23 4.30
N GLU A 87 8.10 4.11 5.29
CA GLU A 87 9.22 5.04 5.53
C GLU A 87 10.26 5.09 4.39
N LYS A 88 10.31 4.08 3.52
CA LYS A 88 11.20 4.07 2.35
C LYS A 88 10.72 4.99 1.22
N VAL A 89 9.45 5.40 1.22
CA VAL A 89 8.89 6.23 0.16
C VAL A 89 8.82 7.67 0.64
N PRO A 90 9.59 8.60 0.05
CA PRO A 90 9.48 10.00 0.42
C PRO A 90 8.09 10.53 0.02
N PHE A 91 7.60 11.48 0.80
CA PHE A 91 6.40 12.23 0.47
C PHE A 91 6.64 13.72 0.72
N TYR A 92 5.87 14.57 0.06
CA TYR A 92 5.98 16.02 0.19
C TYR A 92 4.93 16.51 1.16
N ALA A 93 5.32 17.42 2.04
CA ALA A 93 4.45 18.05 3.02
C ALA A 93 4.73 19.54 3.11
N ILE A 94 3.69 20.32 3.42
CA ILE A 94 3.83 21.75 3.71
C ILE A 94 4.66 21.91 4.98
N LYS A 95 5.75 22.70 4.88
CA LYS A 95 6.62 22.99 6.02
C LYS A 95 5.82 23.68 7.14
N GLY A 96 5.88 23.12 8.34
CA GLY A 96 5.18 23.65 9.51
C GLY A 96 3.74 23.16 9.67
N SER A 97 3.20 22.39 8.72
CA SER A 97 1.89 21.75 8.88
C SER A 97 1.96 20.66 9.98
N PRO A 98 1.09 20.72 11.01
CA PRO A 98 1.11 19.75 12.12
C PRO A 98 0.63 18.35 11.70
N VAL A 99 -0.06 18.25 10.57
CA VAL A 99 -0.64 17.00 10.03
C VAL A 99 -0.03 16.60 8.69
N PHE A 100 1.10 17.23 8.32
CA PHE A 100 1.86 16.94 7.11
C PHE A 100 1.02 17.03 5.82
N GLU A 101 0.31 18.15 5.65
CA GLU A 101 -0.57 18.35 4.50
C GLU A 101 0.16 18.31 3.16
N SER A 102 -0.53 17.78 2.15
CA SER A 102 -0.06 17.79 0.77
C SER A 102 0.05 19.23 0.25
N PRO A 103 1.18 19.62 -0.38
CA PRO A 103 1.31 20.91 -1.05
C PRO A 103 0.25 21.15 -2.13
N LEU A 104 -0.32 20.08 -2.70
CA LEU A 104 -1.37 20.17 -3.72
C LEU A 104 -2.69 20.72 -3.17
N GLY A 105 -2.87 20.75 -1.84
CA GLY A 105 -4.04 21.36 -1.21
C GLY A 105 -4.08 22.89 -1.30
N LEU A 106 -2.98 23.53 -1.74
CA LEU A 106 -2.91 24.99 -1.94
C LEU A 106 -3.53 25.45 -3.26
N PHE A 107 -3.88 24.52 -4.16
CA PHE A 107 -4.38 24.83 -5.50
C PHE A 107 -5.89 24.59 -5.59
N ASN A 108 -6.58 25.44 -6.34
CA ASN A 108 -7.99 25.29 -6.63
C ASN A 108 -8.17 24.38 -7.84
N ALA A 109 -8.86 23.24 -7.66
CA ALA A 109 -9.08 22.28 -8.74
C ALA A 109 -9.80 22.86 -9.98
N SER A 110 -10.62 23.90 -9.81
CA SER A 110 -11.36 24.53 -10.91
C SER A 110 -10.53 25.58 -11.65
N GLU A 111 -9.67 26.31 -10.93
CA GLU A 111 -8.89 27.42 -11.48
C GLU A 111 -7.52 26.94 -11.98
N ASP A 112 -6.81 26.15 -11.17
CA ASP A 112 -5.44 25.71 -11.44
C ASP A 112 -5.37 24.34 -12.13
N GLY A 113 -6.44 23.55 -12.07
CA GLY A 113 -6.42 22.13 -12.43
C GLY A 113 -6.06 21.86 -13.90
N ALA A 114 -6.46 22.73 -14.84
CA ALA A 114 -6.09 22.59 -16.25
C ALA A 114 -4.60 22.84 -16.46
N ILE A 115 -4.07 23.92 -15.90
CA ILE A 115 -2.66 24.32 -16.01
C ILE A 115 -1.76 23.26 -15.38
N LEU A 116 -2.12 22.76 -14.18
CA LEU A 116 -1.35 21.71 -13.50
C LEU A 116 -1.31 20.39 -14.27
N GLU A 117 -2.37 20.05 -14.98
CA GLU A 117 -2.44 18.84 -15.80
C GLU A 117 -1.65 18.99 -17.11
N GLU A 118 -1.78 20.13 -17.80
CA GLU A 118 -1.12 20.41 -19.09
C GLU A 118 0.39 20.66 -18.93
N ASP A 119 0.79 21.52 -18.00
CA ASP A 119 2.18 21.97 -17.88
C ASP A 119 3.03 21.04 -16.99
N PHE A 120 2.41 20.41 -15.99
CA PHE A 120 3.11 19.61 -14.97
C PHE A 120 2.69 18.14 -14.94
N GLY A 121 1.69 17.74 -15.73
CA GLY A 121 1.21 16.36 -15.76
C GLY A 121 0.58 15.91 -14.44
N ILE A 122 0.05 16.82 -13.62
CA ILE A 122 -0.59 16.52 -12.34
C ILE A 122 -2.10 16.33 -12.56
N PRO A 123 -2.63 15.10 -12.42
CA PRO A 123 -4.05 14.85 -12.63
C PRO A 123 -4.93 15.58 -11.61
N ARG A 124 -6.06 16.15 -12.08
CA ARG A 124 -7.03 16.89 -11.25
C ARG A 124 -7.53 16.11 -10.03
N ARG A 125 -7.57 14.77 -10.11
CA ARG A 125 -7.97 13.89 -8.98
C ARG A 125 -7.09 14.03 -7.73
N TYR A 126 -5.89 14.61 -7.84
CA TYR A 126 -5.02 14.89 -6.68
C TYR A 126 -5.31 16.25 -6.00
N LEU A 127 -6.12 17.10 -6.63
CA LEU A 127 -6.49 18.42 -6.13
C LEU A 127 -7.78 18.39 -5.29
N SER A 128 -8.33 17.21 -5.02
CA SER A 128 -9.56 17.05 -4.22
C SER A 128 -9.31 17.07 -2.71
N THR A 129 -8.08 17.40 -2.28
CA THR A 129 -7.70 17.33 -0.86
C THR A 129 -8.16 18.60 -0.19
N ILE A 130 -9.07 18.48 0.79
CA ILE A 130 -9.53 19.63 1.58
C ILE A 130 -8.43 19.95 2.60
N MET A 131 -8.04 21.22 2.69
CA MET A 131 -7.12 21.66 3.74
C MET A 131 -7.73 21.42 5.12
N SER A 132 -6.87 21.06 6.06
CA SER A 132 -7.26 20.92 7.46
C SER A 132 -7.73 22.28 8.00
N PRO A 133 -8.76 22.32 8.86
CA PRO A 133 -9.29 23.58 9.41
C PRO A 133 -8.26 24.41 10.18
#